data_AF-A0A2G9XPM8-F1
#
_entry.id   AF-A0A2G9XPM8-F1
#
_cell.length_a   1.000
_cell.length_b   1.000
_cell.length_c   1.000
_cell.angle_alpha   90.00
_cell.angle_beta   90.00
_cell.angle_gamma   90.00
#
_symmetry.space_group_name_H-M   'P 1'
#
loop_
_entity.id
_entity.type
_entity.pdbx_description
1 polymer ?
#
loop_
_entity_poly.entity_id
_entity_poly.type
_entity_poly.pdbx_seq_one_letter_code
_entity_poly.pdbx_strand_id
1 'polypeptide(L)'
;KTIEYASYKSSALADIAGKYAETGQKEKATQILSQALETAKTIEDANDKSRALADIAGEYAKAGQKEKANQILSQALETAKTIGDADDKSRALADIAGKYANAGKKPNKEAMVHMHGIVYEANPMAIMKIWE
;
A
#
# COMPACT_ATOMS: atom_id res chain seq x y z
N LYS A 1 2.88 22.38 -11.20
CA LYS A 1 2.42 22.34 -9.78
C LYS A 1 1.30 21.32 -9.52
N THR A 2 1.00 20.46 -10.49
CA THR A 2 -0.07 19.44 -10.45
C THR A 2 0.36 18.13 -9.78
N ILE A 3 1.68 17.87 -9.71
CA ILE A 3 2.27 16.59 -9.27
C ILE A 3 2.05 16.34 -7.77
N GLU A 4 2.38 17.31 -6.90
CA GLU A 4 2.14 17.22 -5.45
C GLU A 4 0.66 17.11 -5.08
N TYR A 5 -0.22 17.77 -5.85
CA TYR A 5 -1.64 17.85 -5.51
C TYR A 5 -2.33 16.49 -5.57
N ALA A 6 -1.97 15.64 -6.54
CA ALA A 6 -2.57 14.32 -6.68
C ALA A 6 -2.18 13.39 -5.51
N SER A 7 -0.92 13.42 -5.09
CA SER A 7 -0.43 12.64 -3.95
C SER A 7 -1.16 13.04 -2.66
N TYR A 8 -1.13 14.33 -2.30
CA TYR A 8 -1.82 14.83 -1.10
C TYR A 8 -3.33 14.59 -1.12
N LYS A 9 -3.97 14.83 -2.27
CA LYS A 9 -5.42 14.58 -2.42
C LYS A 9 -5.75 13.11 -2.25
N SER A 10 -4.97 12.22 -2.85
CA SER A 10 -5.15 10.77 -2.73
C SER A 10 -5.04 10.32 -1.27
N SER A 11 -3.99 10.74 -0.56
CA SER A 11 -3.79 10.41 0.85
C SER A 11 -4.91 10.96 1.73
N ALA A 12 -5.30 12.23 1.54
CA ALA A 12 -6.39 12.83 2.31
C ALA A 12 -7.72 12.08 2.11
N LEU A 13 -8.04 11.66 0.88
CA LEU A 13 -9.22 10.84 0.61
C LEU A 13 -9.13 9.47 1.30
N ALA A 14 -7.96 8.82 1.27
CA ALA A 14 -7.74 7.55 1.95
C ALA A 14 -7.93 7.68 3.47
N ASP A 15 -7.39 8.72 4.10
CA ASP A 15 -7.54 8.99 5.53
C ASP A 15 -9.01 9.21 5.93
N ILE A 16 -9.74 10.01 5.14
CA ILE A 16 -11.17 10.25 5.35
C ILE A 16 -11.94 8.93 5.25
N ALA A 17 -11.64 8.10 4.25
CA ALA A 17 -12.27 6.79 4.13
C ALA A 17 -11.96 5.87 5.31
N GLY A 18 -10.73 5.90 5.84
CA GLY A 18 -10.35 5.19 7.04
C GLY A 18 -11.22 5.56 8.23
N LYS A 19 -11.52 6.86 8.42
CA LYS A 19 -12.44 7.33 9.47
C LYS A 19 -13.88 6.84 9.28
N TYR A 20 -14.36 6.75 8.03
CA TYR A 20 -15.65 6.13 7.74
C TYR A 20 -15.65 4.62 8.02
N ALA A 21 -14.56 3.92 7.69
CA ALA A 21 -14.43 2.49 7.97
C ALA A 21 -14.39 2.20 9.48
N GLU A 22 -13.66 3.00 10.26
CA GLU A 22 -13.60 2.93 11.73
C GLU A 22 -14.97 3.13 12.39
N THR A 23 -15.83 3.96 11.79
CA THR A 23 -17.21 4.19 12.27
C THR A 23 -18.24 3.22 11.70
N GLY A 24 -17.81 2.17 11.00
CA GLY A 24 -18.68 1.13 10.43
C GLY A 24 -19.37 1.51 9.12
N GLN A 25 -19.15 2.73 8.60
CA GLN A 25 -19.74 3.22 7.35
C GLN A 25 -18.96 2.71 6.13
N LYS A 26 -18.92 1.39 5.97
CA LYS A 26 -18.08 0.71 4.97
C LYS A 26 -18.38 1.11 3.54
N GLU A 27 -19.65 1.30 3.16
CA GLU A 27 -19.99 1.72 1.79
C GLU A 27 -19.50 3.13 1.45
N LYS A 28 -19.57 4.07 2.41
CA LYS A 28 -19.01 5.42 2.20
C LYS A 28 -17.50 5.37 2.10
N ALA A 29 -16.85 4.57 2.96
CA ALA A 29 -15.41 4.36 2.90
C ALA A 29 -14.99 3.83 1.51
N THR A 30 -15.66 2.82 0.97
CA THR A 30 -15.31 2.25 -0.34
C THR A 30 -15.56 3.21 -1.52
N GLN A 31 -16.58 4.07 -1.43
CA GLN A 31 -16.82 5.12 -2.44
C GLN A 31 -15.67 6.13 -2.45
N ILE A 32 -15.26 6.61 -1.27
CA ILE A 32 -14.18 7.59 -1.14
C ILE A 32 -12.83 6.96 -1.55
N LEU A 33 -12.58 5.69 -1.17
CA LEU A 33 -11.38 4.97 -1.61
C LEU A 33 -11.31 4.79 -3.12
N SER A 34 -12.46 4.67 -3.80
CA SER A 34 -12.48 4.60 -5.26
C SER A 34 -12.01 5.92 -5.89
N GLN A 35 -12.41 7.06 -5.33
CA GLN A 35 -11.94 8.38 -5.75
C GLN A 35 -10.45 8.59 -5.44
N ALA A 36 -10.00 8.10 -4.28
CA ALA A 36 -8.58 8.09 -3.91
C ALA A 36 -7.77 7.29 -4.94
N LEU A 37 -8.24 6.10 -5.32
CA LEU A 37 -7.58 5.24 -6.31
C LEU A 37 -7.51 5.88 -7.70
N GLU A 38 -8.58 6.53 -8.16
CA GLU A 38 -8.56 7.28 -9.42
C GLU A 38 -7.54 8.42 -9.38
N THR A 39 -7.46 9.13 -8.26
CA THR A 39 -6.46 10.19 -8.05
C THR A 39 -5.05 9.61 -8.04
N ALA A 40 -4.80 8.54 -7.30
CA ALA A 40 -3.49 7.87 -7.22
C ALA A 40 -2.97 7.41 -8.59
N LYS A 41 -3.86 6.96 -9.49
CA LYS A 41 -3.48 6.54 -10.84
C LYS A 41 -2.90 7.68 -11.69
N THR A 42 -3.24 8.93 -11.38
CA THR A 42 -2.72 10.12 -12.07
C THR A 42 -1.35 10.58 -11.57
N ILE A 43 -0.85 10.00 -10.48
CA ILE A 43 0.49 10.28 -9.98
C ILE A 43 1.51 9.71 -10.98
N GLU A 44 2.46 10.55 -11.38
CA GLU A 44 3.53 10.22 -12.34
C GLU A 44 4.77 9.68 -11.65
N ASP A 45 5.14 10.24 -10.50
CA ASP A 45 6.27 9.76 -9.71
C ASP A 45 5.98 8.36 -9.17
N ALA A 46 6.86 7.40 -9.48
CA ALA A 46 6.64 6.00 -9.16
C ALA A 46 6.70 5.72 -7.66
N ASN A 47 7.53 6.47 -6.91
CA ASN A 47 7.64 6.34 -5.47
C ASN A 47 6.32 6.77 -4.81
N ASP A 48 5.88 7.99 -5.09
CA ASP A 48 4.63 8.55 -4.57
C ASP A 48 3.42 7.71 -4.97
N LYS A 49 3.37 7.27 -6.23
CA LYS A 49 2.28 6.43 -6.74
C LYS A 49 2.22 5.09 -6.02
N SER A 50 3.35 4.41 -5.87
CA SER A 50 3.40 3.10 -5.21
C SER A 50 2.94 3.18 -3.76
N ARG A 51 3.37 4.23 -3.03
CA ARG A 51 2.98 4.50 -1.65
C ARG A 51 1.49 4.82 -1.54
N ALA A 52 0.97 5.72 -2.37
CA ALA A 52 -0.44 6.06 -2.39
C ALA A 52 -1.34 4.84 -2.65
N LEU A 53 -0.95 3.99 -3.61
CA LEU A 53 -1.66 2.73 -3.89
C LEU A 53 -1.61 1.77 -2.68
N ALA A 54 -0.46 1.64 -2.02
CA ALA A 54 -0.30 0.79 -0.85
C ALA A 54 -1.16 1.24 0.34
N ASP A 55 -1.23 2.56 0.60
CA ASP A 55 -2.07 3.14 1.64
C ASP A 55 -3.56 2.93 1.36
N ILE A 56 -4.02 3.21 0.14
CA ILE A 56 -5.41 2.98 -0.29
C ILE A 56 -5.79 1.50 -0.11
N ALA A 57 -4.89 0.57 -0.46
CA ALA A 57 -5.15 -0.84 -0.29
C ALA A 57 -5.30 -1.23 1.18
N GLY A 58 -4.48 -0.67 2.07
CA GLY A 58 -4.61 -0.84 3.52
C GLY A 58 -5.98 -0.43 4.03
N GLU A 59 -6.49 0.71 3.56
CA GLU A 59 -7.83 1.18 3.93
C GLU A 59 -8.96 0.34 3.33
N TYR A 60 -8.82 -0.17 2.09
CA TYR A 60 -9.77 -1.16 1.55
C TYR A 60 -9.79 -2.44 2.40
N ALA A 61 -8.64 -2.91 2.88
CA ALA A 61 -8.57 -4.08 3.74
C ALA A 61 -9.28 -3.84 5.09
N LYS A 62 -9.09 -2.66 5.71
CA LYS A 62 -9.81 -2.25 6.93
C LYS A 62 -11.32 -2.15 6.70
N ALA A 63 -11.75 -1.68 5.52
CA ALA A 63 -13.15 -1.64 5.12
C ALA A 63 -13.73 -3.03 4.79
N GLY A 64 -12.93 -4.11 4.86
CA GLY A 64 -13.34 -5.50 4.62
C GLY A 64 -13.24 -5.95 3.15
N GLN A 65 -12.72 -5.11 2.25
CA GLN A 65 -12.58 -5.39 0.82
C GLN A 65 -11.21 -6.01 0.50
N LYS A 66 -10.94 -7.20 1.04
CA LYS A 66 -9.62 -7.84 0.99
C LYS A 66 -9.16 -8.17 -0.43
N GLU A 67 -10.05 -8.66 -1.28
CA GLU A 67 -9.74 -8.99 -2.68
C GLU A 67 -9.31 -7.73 -3.44
N LYS A 68 -10.03 -6.62 -3.24
CA LYS A 68 -9.72 -5.33 -3.86
C LYS A 68 -8.38 -4.78 -3.35
N ALA A 69 -8.13 -4.85 -2.05
CA ALA A 69 -6.87 -4.47 -1.45
C ALA A 69 -5.69 -5.23 -2.09
N ASN A 70 -5.81 -6.55 -2.25
CA ASN A 70 -4.76 -7.37 -2.87
C ASN A 70 -4.47 -6.97 -4.33
N GLN A 71 -5.52 -6.68 -5.11
CA GLN A 71 -5.35 -6.21 -6.50
C GLN A 71 -4.59 -4.88 -6.54
N ILE A 72 -4.91 -3.95 -5.64
CA ILE A 72 -4.25 -2.64 -5.58
C ILE A 72 -2.81 -2.78 -5.08
N LEU A 73 -2.55 -3.65 -4.10
CA LEU A 73 -1.17 -3.94 -3.67
C LEU A 73 -0.33 -4.55 -4.78
N SER A 74 -0.91 -5.36 -5.67
CA SER A 74 -0.18 -5.85 -6.84
C SER A 74 0.18 -4.73 -7.81
N GLN A 75 -0.71 -3.74 -7.99
CA GLN A 75 -0.40 -2.55 -8.79
C GLN A 75 0.67 -1.68 -8.12
N ALA A 76 0.64 -1.54 -6.80
CA ALA A 76 1.67 -0.84 -6.04
C ALA A 76 3.03 -1.51 -6.20
N LEU A 77 3.08 -2.86 -6.14
CA LEU A 77 4.29 -3.65 -6.33
C LEU A 77 4.90 -3.45 -7.72
N GLU A 78 4.07 -3.56 -8.77
CA GLU A 78 4.55 -3.34 -10.14
C GLU A 78 5.04 -1.90 -10.37
N THR A 79 4.41 -0.93 -9.71
CA THR A 79 4.89 0.47 -9.73
C THR A 79 6.22 0.61 -8.98
N ALA A 80 6.36 0.04 -7.78
CA ALA A 80 7.59 0.12 -7.01
C ALA A 80 8.79 -0.52 -7.73
N LYS A 81 8.55 -1.54 -8.57
CA LYS A 81 9.61 -2.17 -9.39
C LYS A 81 10.26 -1.20 -10.38
N THR A 82 9.54 -0.16 -10.84
CA THR A 82 10.04 0.83 -11.81
C THR A 82 10.82 1.99 -11.16
N ILE A 83 10.86 2.07 -9.83
CA ILE A 83 11.65 3.08 -9.11
C ILE A 83 13.14 2.84 -9.40
N GLY A 84 13.83 3.88 -9.87
CA GLY A 84 15.23 3.81 -10.26
C GLY A 84 16.20 3.90 -9.08
N ASP A 85 15.86 4.68 -8.06
CA ASP A 85 16.65 4.80 -6.83
C ASP A 85 16.49 3.54 -5.96
N ALA A 86 17.61 2.94 -5.58
CA ALA A 86 17.61 1.66 -4.88
C ALA A 86 17.03 1.76 -3.47
N ASP A 87 17.27 2.88 -2.78
CA ASP A 87 16.82 3.09 -1.40
C ASP A 87 15.33 3.41 -1.34
N ASP A 88 14.83 4.26 -2.25
CA ASP A 88 13.40 4.52 -2.42
C ASP A 88 12.65 3.24 -2.82
N LYS A 89 13.19 2.48 -3.77
CA LYS A 89 12.61 1.20 -4.20
C LYS A 89 12.49 0.22 -3.04
N SER A 90 13.57 0.08 -2.27
CA SER A 90 13.62 -0.73 -1.06
C SER A 90 12.51 -0.36 -0.06
N ARG A 91 12.42 0.94 0.28
CA ARG A 91 11.43 1.46 1.23
C ARG A 91 10.01 1.23 0.75
N ALA A 92 9.72 1.49 -0.53
CA ALA A 92 8.42 1.27 -1.12
C ALA A 92 8.01 -0.22 -1.06
N LEU A 93 8.93 -1.13 -1.42
CA LEU A 93 8.67 -2.57 -1.37
C LEU A 93 8.41 -3.07 0.07
N ALA A 94 9.14 -2.55 1.06
CA ALA A 94 8.94 -2.89 2.46
C ALA A 94 7.55 -2.45 2.98
N ASP A 95 7.12 -1.24 2.63
CA ASP A 95 5.79 -0.74 3.01
C ASP A 95 4.68 -1.59 2.39
N ILE A 96 4.75 -1.84 1.07
CA ILE A 96 3.78 -2.69 0.35
C ILE A 96 3.66 -4.07 0.99
N ALA A 97 4.77 -4.67 1.40
CA ALA A 97 4.76 -5.97 2.06
C ALA A 97 4.11 -5.93 3.45
N GLY A 98 4.34 -4.87 4.24
CA GLY A 98 3.64 -4.64 5.50
C GLY A 98 2.12 -4.55 5.30
N LYS A 99 1.67 -3.87 4.23
CA LYS A 99 0.24 -3.80 3.89
C LYS A 99 -0.33 -5.15 3.45
N TYR A 100 0.43 -5.97 2.71
CA TYR A 100 0.02 -7.35 2.39
C TYR A 100 -0.23 -8.18 3.66
N ALA A 101 0.72 -8.14 4.60
CA ALA A 101 0.60 -8.86 5.87
C ALA A 101 -0.67 -8.43 6.64
N ASN A 102 -0.94 -7.11 6.70
CA ASN A 102 -2.14 -6.56 7.34
C ASN A 102 -3.44 -6.92 6.60
N ALA A 103 -3.42 -7.07 5.27
CA ALA A 103 -4.55 -7.52 4.48
C ALA A 103 -4.86 -9.02 4.65
N GLY A 104 -4.02 -9.76 5.39
CA GLY A 104 -4.20 -11.18 5.68
C GLY A 104 -3.69 -12.10 4.57
N LYS A 105 -2.79 -11.62 3.70
CA LYS A 105 -2.12 -12.43 2.67
C LYS A 105 -0.60 -12.26 2.78
N LYS A 106 0.14 -13.37 2.69
CA LYS A 106 1.61 -13.32 2.60
C LYS A 106 1.99 -12.67 1.26
N PRO A 107 2.87 -11.65 1.24
CA PRO A 107 3.41 -11.09 -0.01
C PRO A 107 4.07 -12.20 -0.85
N ASN A 108 4.14 -12.03 -2.16
CA ASN A 108 4.70 -13.06 -3.05
C ASN A 108 6.20 -13.30 -2.75
N LYS A 109 6.73 -14.46 -3.18
CA LYS A 109 8.14 -14.85 -2.94
C LYS A 109 9.14 -13.78 -3.40
N GLU A 110 8.86 -13.05 -4.47
CA GLU A 110 9.75 -12.01 -5.00
C GLU A 110 9.82 -10.78 -4.09
N ALA A 111 8.68 -10.30 -3.59
CA ALA A 111 8.64 -9.27 -2.56
C ALA A 111 9.36 -9.74 -1.29
N MET A 112 9.23 -11.02 -0.94
CA MET A 112 9.95 -11.62 0.19
C MET A 112 11.46 -11.67 0.00
N VAL A 113 11.96 -11.94 -1.21
CA VAL A 113 13.40 -11.98 -1.51
C VAL A 113 14.03 -10.59 -1.40
N HIS A 114 13.38 -9.55 -1.91
CA HIS A 114 13.86 -8.17 -1.77
C HIS A 114 13.75 -7.65 -0.32
N MET A 115 12.79 -8.14 0.47
CA MET A 115 12.70 -7.87 1.91
C MET A 115 13.81 -8.54 2.72
N HIS A 116 14.23 -9.76 2.38
CA HIS A 116 15.20 -10.53 3.16
C HIS A 116 16.53 -9.79 3.34
N GLY A 117 16.93 -8.96 2.37
CA GLY A 117 18.14 -8.14 2.42
C GLY A 117 18.10 -6.95 3.39
N ILE A 118 16.91 -6.56 3.89
CA ILE A 118 16.71 -5.35 4.71
C ILE A 118 16.11 -5.70 6.08
N VAL A 119 15.29 -6.75 6.12
CA VAL A 119 14.50 -7.13 7.28
C VAL A 119 15.31 -7.94 8.33
N TYR A 120 16.43 -8.56 7.94
CA TYR A 120 17.29 -9.32 8.87
C TYR A 120 17.97 -8.46 9.94
N GLU A 121 18.14 -7.16 9.70
CA GLU A 121 18.80 -6.27 10.67
C GLU A 121 17.87 -5.78 11.79
N ALA A 122 16.54 -5.80 11.59
CA ALA A 122 15.62 -5.09 12.48
C ALA A 122 15.04 -5.94 13.63
N ASN A 123 14.59 -7.18 13.39
CA ASN A 123 14.15 -8.12 14.45
C ASN A 123 13.80 -9.52 13.89
N PRO A 124 14.71 -10.50 13.91
CA PRO A 124 14.47 -11.80 13.27
C PRO A 124 13.40 -12.67 13.97
N MET A 125 13.13 -12.49 15.27
CA MET A 125 12.22 -13.38 16.02
C MET A 125 10.75 -13.01 15.96
N ALA A 126 10.42 -11.71 15.86
CA ALA A 126 9.03 -11.27 15.71
C ALA A 126 8.41 -11.71 14.38
N ILE A 127 9.28 -11.94 13.40
CA ILE A 127 8.94 -12.15 12.01
C ILE A 127 8.71 -13.64 11.75
N MET A 128 9.52 -14.55 12.29
CA MET A 128 9.35 -16.01 12.10
C MET A 128 7.93 -16.52 12.42
N LYS A 129 7.25 -15.91 13.41
CA LYS A 129 5.84 -16.20 13.76
C LYS A 129 4.79 -15.72 12.74
N ILE A 130 5.13 -14.78 11.86
CA ILE A 130 4.25 -14.24 10.82
C ILE A 130 4.34 -15.08 9.53
N TRP A 131 5.45 -15.83 9.34
CA TRP A 131 5.76 -16.55 8.09
C TRP A 131 5.64 -18.08 8.14
N GLU A 132 5.47 -18.68 9.31
CA GLU A 132 4.90 -20.04 9.44
C GLU A 132 3.39 -20.02 9.13
#